data_AF-A0A7C7KQE3-F1
#
_entry.id   AF-A0A7C7KQE3-F1
#
_cell.length_a   1.000
_cell.length_b   1.000
_cell.length_c   1.000
_cell.angle_alpha   90.00
_cell.angle_beta   90.00
_cell.angle_gamma   90.00
#
_symmetry.space_group_name_H-M   'P 1'
#
loop_
_entity.id
_entity.type
_entity.pdbx_description
1 polymer ?
#
loop_
_entity_poly.entity_id
_entity_poly.type
_entity_poly.pdbx_seq_one_letter_code
_entity_poly.pdbx_strand_id
1 'polypeptide(L)'
;MRGIALLCCALSLTFAGDLQEGLLRLKKEGILSEEMMRMIEEYKGRVKGSVDRARKRAKGWEEGKAEGEGRKGTVYIFMSSSVPEEVWDAYMEYVAEKELPAVFLLRGCIGGCRYIRPTLAFIRKVLKGHPLEVWIDPIKFREYGVKVVPCVAVEGKEGLSCGDWNIVYHLRRLGW
;
A
#
# COMPACT_ATOMS: atom_id res chain seq x y z
N MET A 1 -9.86 7.40 16.87
CA MET A 1 -9.16 8.44 16.07
C MET A 1 -8.48 7.76 14.89
N ARG A 2 -8.14 8.53 13.84
CA ARG A 2 -8.09 8.15 12.42
C ARG A 2 -7.01 7.11 12.04
N GLY A 3 -7.42 5.91 11.64
CA GLY A 3 -6.60 4.97 10.85
C GLY A 3 -7.16 4.89 9.42
N ILE A 4 -6.45 5.46 8.45
CA ILE A 4 -6.83 5.45 7.03
C ILE A 4 -6.05 4.31 6.37
N ALA A 5 -6.66 3.14 6.26
CA ALA A 5 -6.17 2.08 5.39
C ALA A 5 -6.49 2.47 3.93
N LEU A 6 -5.51 3.07 3.25
CA LEU A 6 -5.59 3.35 1.81
C LEU A 6 -5.47 2.04 1.05
N LEU A 7 -6.62 1.45 0.70
CA LEU A 7 -6.69 0.39 -0.29
C LEU A 7 -6.47 1.01 -1.68
N CYS A 8 -5.24 1.44 -1.97
CA CYS A 8 -4.78 1.68 -3.33
C CYS A 8 -4.63 0.31 -3.98
N CYS A 9 -5.76 -0.31 -4.32
CA CYS A 9 -5.80 -1.16 -5.49
C CYS A 9 -5.27 -0.29 -6.63
N ALA A 10 -4.10 -0.62 -7.14
CA ALA A 10 -3.76 -0.38 -8.52
C ALA A 10 -4.77 -1.15 -9.39
N LEU A 11 -5.99 -0.60 -9.48
CA LEU A 11 -6.67 -0.47 -10.75
C LEU A 11 -5.78 0.43 -11.58
N SER A 12 -4.76 -0.18 -12.16
CA SER A 12 -4.08 0.34 -13.33
C SER A 12 -5.18 0.65 -14.33
N LEU A 13 -5.55 1.94 -14.45
CA LEU A 13 -6.14 2.70 -15.56
C LEU A 13 -6.92 2.02 -16.71
N THR A 14 -7.44 0.80 -16.57
CA THR A 14 -8.21 0.07 -17.60
C THR A 14 -9.51 -0.55 -17.09
N PHE A 15 -9.83 -0.47 -15.80
CA PHE A 15 -11.01 -1.15 -15.21
C PHE A 15 -11.94 -0.21 -14.41
N ALA A 16 -12.06 1.06 -14.83
CA ALA A 16 -13.04 1.97 -14.22
C ALA A 16 -14.49 1.62 -14.58
N GLY A 17 -14.72 0.97 -15.74
CA GLY A 17 -16.06 0.52 -16.16
C GLY A 17 -16.56 -0.69 -15.37
N ASP A 18 -15.74 -1.72 -15.25
CA ASP A 18 -16.13 -3.03 -14.72
C ASP A 18 -16.43 -3.02 -13.21
N LEU A 19 -15.81 -2.13 -12.44
CA LEU A 19 -16.09 -2.01 -11.00
C LEU A 19 -17.45 -1.33 -10.74
N GLN A 20 -17.82 -0.33 -11.55
CA GLN A 20 -19.15 0.29 -11.48
C GLN A 20 -20.23 -0.70 -11.93
N GLU A 21 -19.95 -1.47 -12.97
CA GLU A 21 -20.88 -2.48 -13.49
C GLU A 21 -21.08 -3.63 -12.49
N GLY A 22 -20.01 -4.08 -11.82
CA GLY A 22 -20.07 -5.08 -10.76
C GLY A 22 -20.87 -4.61 -9.54
N LEU A 23 -20.71 -3.36 -9.12
CA LEU A 23 -21.52 -2.74 -8.06
C LEU A 23 -23.00 -2.61 -8.44
N LEU A 24 -23.29 -2.30 -9.71
CA LEU A 24 -24.66 -2.21 -10.24
C LEU A 24 -25.35 -3.57 -10.32
N ARG A 25 -24.59 -4.64 -10.67
CA ARG A 25 -25.09 -6.02 -10.69
C ARG A 25 -25.43 -6.52 -9.29
N LEU A 26 -24.57 -6.25 -8.31
CA LEU A 26 -24.84 -6.62 -6.91
C LEU A 26 -25.98 -5.81 -6.26
N LYS A 27 -26.26 -4.59 -6.75
CA LYS A 27 -27.47 -3.81 -6.42
C LYS A 27 -28.74 -4.49 -6.95
N LYS A 28 -28.69 -5.00 -8.18
CA LYS A 28 -29.80 -5.72 -8.83
C LYS A 28 -30.11 -7.06 -8.13
N GLU A 29 -29.10 -7.69 -7.54
CA GLU A 29 -29.23 -8.97 -6.82
C GLU A 29 -29.68 -8.82 -5.35
N GLY A 30 -29.88 -7.58 -4.85
CA GLY A 30 -30.40 -7.33 -3.50
C GLY A 30 -29.42 -7.63 -2.34
N ILE A 31 -28.15 -7.91 -2.65
CA ILE A 31 -27.12 -8.33 -1.68
C ILE A 31 -26.54 -7.13 -0.91
N LEU A 32 -26.58 -5.93 -1.51
CA LEU A 32 -26.05 -4.70 -0.93
C LEU A 32 -27.18 -3.83 -0.40
N SER A 33 -27.29 -3.72 0.94
CA SER A 33 -28.20 -2.77 1.58
C SER A 33 -27.83 -1.33 1.22
N GLU A 34 -28.82 -0.45 1.19
CA GLU A 34 -28.61 0.98 0.91
C GLU A 34 -27.61 1.63 1.87
N GLU A 35 -27.56 1.16 3.12
CA GLU A 35 -26.59 1.56 4.14
C GLU A 35 -25.15 1.25 3.74
N MET A 36 -24.92 0.08 3.14
CA MET A 36 -23.59 -0.36 2.75
C MET A 36 -23.10 0.39 1.49
N MET A 37 -24.00 0.74 0.56
CA MET A 37 -23.66 1.64 -0.55
C MET A 37 -23.30 3.04 -0.07
N ARG A 38 -24.07 3.58 0.88
CA ARG A 38 -23.79 4.90 1.47
C ARG A 38 -22.43 4.92 2.17
N MET A 39 -22.09 3.85 2.88
CA MET A 39 -20.77 3.69 3.50
C MET A 39 -19.64 3.62 2.46
N ILE A 40 -19.82 2.89 1.36
CA ILE A 40 -18.85 2.83 0.25
C ILE A 40 -18.66 4.19 -0.41
N GLU A 41 -19.75 4.93 -0.66
CA GLU A 41 -19.69 6.23 -1.33
C GLU A 41 -19.06 7.33 -0.45
N GLU A 42 -19.36 7.33 0.86
CA GLU A 42 -18.67 8.17 1.84
C GLU A 42 -17.16 7.84 1.88
N TYR A 43 -16.84 6.55 1.87
CA TYR A 43 -15.44 6.09 1.86
C TYR A 43 -14.73 6.51 0.57
N LYS A 44 -15.37 6.38 -0.61
CA LYS A 44 -14.84 6.87 -1.89
C LYS A 44 -14.58 8.37 -1.86
N GLY A 45 -15.49 9.17 -1.32
CA GLY A 45 -15.30 10.62 -1.19
C GLY A 45 -14.08 10.97 -0.32
N ARG A 46 -13.91 10.26 0.80
CA ARG A 46 -12.78 10.45 1.73
C ARG A 46 -11.45 9.95 1.15
N VAL A 47 -11.48 8.86 0.38
CA VAL A 47 -10.33 8.32 -0.34
C VAL A 47 -9.92 9.23 -1.48
N LYS A 48 -10.87 9.72 -2.30
CA LYS A 48 -10.60 10.68 -3.39
C LYS A 48 -9.90 11.93 -2.88
N GLY A 49 -10.35 12.50 -1.76
CA GLY A 49 -9.67 13.64 -1.14
C GLY A 49 -8.25 13.33 -0.63
N SER A 50 -7.98 12.09 -0.22
CA SER A 50 -6.64 11.66 0.24
C SER A 50 -5.71 11.39 -0.94
N VAL A 51 -6.23 10.77 -2.00
CA VAL A 51 -5.52 10.53 -3.27
C VAL A 51 -5.22 11.86 -3.97
N ASP A 52 -6.15 12.82 -3.98
CA ASP A 52 -5.92 14.15 -4.56
C ASP A 52 -4.87 14.94 -3.78
N ARG A 53 -4.79 14.77 -2.45
CA ARG A 53 -3.72 15.35 -1.62
C ARG A 53 -2.37 14.68 -1.89
N ALA A 54 -2.32 13.36 -2.00
CA ALA A 54 -1.11 12.62 -2.35
C ALA A 54 -0.63 13.00 -3.77
N ARG A 55 -1.56 13.12 -4.73
CA ARG A 55 -1.29 13.57 -6.10
C ARG A 55 -0.79 15.00 -6.15
N LYS A 56 -1.34 15.92 -5.34
CA LYS A 56 -0.84 17.30 -5.22
C LYS A 56 0.54 17.38 -4.57
N ARG A 57 0.83 16.53 -3.57
CA ARG A 57 2.18 16.41 -2.97
C ARG A 57 3.20 15.88 -3.97
N ALA A 58 2.83 14.90 -4.79
CA ALA A 58 3.66 14.38 -5.87
C ALA A 58 3.90 15.45 -6.97
N LYS A 59 2.87 16.23 -7.33
CA LYS A 59 3.01 17.33 -8.31
C LYS A 59 3.87 18.48 -7.81
N GLY A 60 3.74 18.85 -6.54
CA GLY A 60 4.63 19.85 -5.91
C GLY A 60 6.09 19.38 -5.78
N TRP A 61 6.35 18.08 -5.95
CA TRP A 61 7.68 17.49 -5.97
C TRP A 61 8.37 17.62 -7.34
N GLU A 62 7.62 17.72 -8.44
CA GLU A 62 8.19 17.87 -9.80
C GLU A 62 8.67 19.31 -10.10
N GLU A 63 8.02 20.32 -9.51
CA GLU A 63 8.33 21.74 -9.78
C GLU A 63 9.53 22.27 -8.97
N GLY A 64 10.00 21.54 -7.95
CA GLY A 64 11.09 21.95 -7.04
C GLY A 64 12.45 21.32 -7.36
N LYS A 65 12.80 21.15 -8.65
CA LYS A 65 14.14 20.68 -9.06
C LYS A 65 15.15 21.85 -9.02
N ALA A 66 15.82 22.01 -7.89
CA ALA A 66 17.13 22.66 -7.83
C ALA A 66 17.93 22.09 -6.64
N GLU A 67 19.07 21.50 -6.98
CA GLU A 67 20.30 21.28 -6.20
C GLU A 67 20.28 20.71 -4.76
N GLY A 68 21.15 19.70 -4.58
CA GLY A 68 21.88 19.48 -3.33
C GLY A 68 21.29 18.45 -2.36
N GLU A 69 22.03 17.35 -2.17
CA GLU A 69 22.15 16.57 -0.92
C GLU A 69 20.88 16.31 -0.07
N GLY A 70 20.47 15.05 0.02
CA GLY A 70 19.85 14.53 1.25
C GLY A 70 18.35 14.19 1.26
N ARG A 71 17.66 14.07 0.12
CA ARG A 71 16.32 13.43 0.11
C ARG A 71 16.47 11.90 0.10
N LYS A 72 16.36 11.28 1.27
CA LYS A 72 16.22 9.82 1.36
C LYS A 72 14.96 9.38 0.61
N GLY A 73 15.11 8.56 -0.43
CA GLY A 73 14.00 8.13 -1.32
C GLY A 73 12.96 7.27 -0.60
N THR A 74 11.78 7.07 -1.18
CA THR A 74 10.74 6.24 -0.58
C THR A 74 11.21 4.79 -0.39
N VAL A 75 11.02 4.21 0.80
CA VAL A 75 11.33 2.81 1.09
C VAL A 75 10.14 1.94 0.72
N TYR A 76 10.32 1.06 -0.26
CA TYR A 76 9.32 0.09 -0.68
C TYR A 76 9.50 -1.22 0.09
N ILE A 77 8.52 -1.60 0.90
CA ILE A 77 8.55 -2.82 1.72
C ILE A 77 7.55 -3.82 1.14
N PHE A 78 8.05 -4.86 0.49
CA PHE A 78 7.22 -5.90 -0.14
C PHE A 78 6.77 -6.91 0.91
N MET A 79 5.45 -7.07 1.03
CA MET A 79 4.82 -7.89 2.06
C MET A 79 3.85 -8.95 1.51
N SER A 80 3.52 -9.92 2.36
CA SER A 80 2.54 -10.98 2.10
C SER A 80 1.91 -11.45 3.41
N SER A 81 0.66 -11.91 3.34
CA SER A 81 -0.03 -12.55 4.46
C SER A 81 0.51 -13.93 4.83
N SER A 82 1.44 -14.49 4.04
CA SER A 82 2.13 -15.75 4.36
C SER A 82 3.25 -15.60 5.38
N VAL A 83 3.72 -14.37 5.60
CA VAL A 83 4.76 -14.07 6.60
C VAL A 83 4.08 -13.81 7.94
N PRO A 84 4.63 -14.32 9.06
CA PRO A 84 4.06 -14.13 10.39
C PRO A 84 3.86 -12.65 10.74
N GLU A 85 2.82 -12.37 11.51
CA GLU A 85 2.41 -11.00 11.83
C GLU A 85 3.41 -10.27 12.72
N GLU A 86 4.10 -11.01 13.59
CA GLU A 86 5.13 -10.49 14.48
C GLU A 86 6.28 -9.84 13.68
N VAL A 87 6.54 -10.34 12.47
CA VAL A 87 7.52 -9.74 11.56
C VAL A 87 7.02 -8.39 11.04
N TRP A 88 5.75 -8.29 10.67
CA TRP A 88 5.17 -7.04 10.18
C TRP A 88 5.04 -5.99 11.27
N ASP A 89 4.69 -6.40 12.49
CA ASP A 89 4.68 -5.54 13.66
C ASP A 89 6.06 -4.91 13.87
N ALA A 90 7.13 -5.72 13.91
CA ALA A 90 8.49 -5.22 14.07
C ALA A 90 8.92 -4.26 12.95
N TYR A 91 8.52 -4.53 11.70
CA TYR A 91 8.80 -3.62 10.58
C TYR A 91 8.04 -2.30 10.71
N MET A 92 6.75 -2.35 11.06
CA MET A 92 5.90 -1.16 11.19
C MET A 92 6.31 -0.30 12.38
N GLU A 93 6.64 -0.90 13.52
CA GLU A 93 7.20 -0.21 14.67
C GLU A 93 8.48 0.52 14.31
N TYR A 94 9.42 -0.15 13.64
CA TYR A 94 10.66 0.49 13.22
C TYR A 94 10.44 1.64 12.24
N VAL A 95 9.57 1.46 11.24
CA VAL A 95 9.22 2.50 10.27
C VAL A 95 8.58 3.70 10.96
N ALA A 96 7.67 3.47 11.91
CA ALA A 96 7.01 4.52 12.65
C ALA A 96 7.96 5.26 13.60
N GLU A 97 8.80 4.53 14.35
CA GLU A 97 9.78 5.10 15.28
C GLU A 97 10.84 5.96 14.56
N LYS A 98 11.29 5.50 13.38
CA LYS A 98 12.30 6.21 12.58
C LYS A 98 11.68 7.18 11.56
N GLU A 99 10.36 7.34 11.57
CA GLU A 99 9.59 8.18 10.65
C GLU A 99 10.02 7.99 9.18
N LEU A 100 10.28 6.74 8.77
CA LEU A 100 10.78 6.46 7.43
C LEU A 100 9.69 6.78 6.39
N PRO A 101 10.05 7.38 5.25
CA PRO A 101 9.14 7.55 4.14
C PRO A 101 8.92 6.19 3.47
N ALA A 102 8.13 5.31 4.07
CA ALA A 102 7.96 3.93 3.64
C ALA A 102 6.53 3.60 3.20
N VAL A 103 6.41 2.72 2.21
CA VAL A 103 5.15 2.18 1.73
C VAL A 103 5.24 0.66 1.74
N PHE A 104 4.25 0.01 2.37
CA PHE A 104 4.12 -1.44 2.35
C PHE A 104 3.35 -1.87 1.10
N LEU A 105 3.84 -2.89 0.40
CA LEU A 105 3.33 -3.31 -0.90
C LEU A 105 2.86 -4.77 -0.84
N LEU A 106 1.59 -5.00 -1.14
CA LEU A 106 1.03 -6.31 -1.40
C LEU A 106 1.03 -6.59 -2.91
N ARG A 107 1.40 -7.80 -3.30
CA ARG A 107 1.37 -8.23 -4.70
C ARG A 107 -0.05 -8.26 -5.26
N GLY A 108 -1.02 -8.54 -4.42
CA GLY A 108 -2.42 -8.74 -4.80
C GLY A 108 -3.29 -8.97 -3.57
N CYS A 109 -4.57 -9.20 -3.80
CA CYS A 109 -5.51 -9.53 -2.73
C CYS A 109 -5.36 -10.98 -2.27
N ILE A 110 -5.48 -11.22 -0.97
CA ILE A 110 -5.48 -12.54 -0.34
C ILE A 110 -6.72 -13.31 -0.82
N GLY A 111 -6.52 -14.50 -1.41
CA GLY A 111 -7.62 -15.30 -1.98
C GLY A 111 -8.22 -14.74 -3.27
N GLY A 112 -7.56 -13.74 -3.89
CA GLY A 112 -8.01 -13.08 -5.12
C GLY A 112 -8.92 -11.88 -4.85
N CYS A 113 -8.87 -10.89 -5.75
CA CYS A 113 -9.56 -9.61 -5.54
C CYS A 113 -11.09 -9.67 -5.69
N ARG A 114 -11.65 -10.83 -6.02
CA ARG A 114 -13.10 -11.08 -5.95
C ARG A 114 -13.62 -10.95 -4.52
N TYR A 115 -12.80 -11.27 -3.52
CA TYR A 115 -13.14 -11.18 -2.11
C TYR A 115 -12.13 -10.28 -1.41
N ILE A 116 -12.43 -8.98 -1.28
CA ILE A 116 -11.49 -8.02 -0.68
C ILE A 116 -11.42 -8.11 0.86
N ARG A 117 -12.44 -8.71 1.50
CA ARG A 117 -12.57 -8.78 2.96
C ARG A 117 -11.36 -9.40 3.69
N PRO A 118 -10.78 -10.52 3.24
CA PRO A 118 -9.58 -11.09 3.87
C PRO A 118 -8.39 -10.14 3.80
N THR A 119 -8.23 -9.42 2.69
CA THR A 119 -7.16 -8.45 2.50
C THR A 119 -7.33 -7.26 3.45
N LEU A 120 -8.55 -6.73 3.57
CA LEU A 120 -8.86 -5.67 4.53
C LEU A 120 -8.67 -6.10 5.98
N ALA A 121 -9.05 -7.33 6.32
CA ALA A 121 -8.85 -7.88 7.66
C ALA A 121 -7.35 -7.97 7.99
N PHE A 122 -6.55 -8.49 7.05
CA PHE A 122 -5.10 -8.53 7.18
C PHE A 122 -4.50 -7.13 7.37
N ILE A 123 -4.83 -6.18 6.49
CA ILE A 123 -4.31 -4.80 6.56
C ILE A 123 -4.67 -4.15 7.90
N ARG A 124 -5.90 -4.28 8.37
CA ARG A 124 -6.32 -3.76 9.68
C ARG A 124 -5.54 -4.40 10.83
N LYS A 125 -5.28 -5.71 10.72
CA LYS A 125 -4.58 -6.48 11.74
C LYS A 125 -3.12 -6.09 11.86
N VAL A 126 -2.42 -5.88 10.74
CA VAL A 126 -1.01 -5.45 10.74
C VAL A 126 -0.85 -3.98 11.08
N LEU A 127 -1.73 -3.09 10.60
CA LEU A 127 -1.56 -1.66 10.82
C LEU A 127 -1.72 -1.26 12.28
N LYS A 128 -2.55 -1.95 13.10
CA LYS A 128 -2.75 -1.71 14.55
C LYS A 128 -2.90 -0.23 14.99
N GLY A 129 -3.27 0.68 14.09
CA GLY A 129 -3.37 2.12 14.36
C GLY A 129 -2.12 2.95 14.01
N HIS A 130 -1.05 2.33 13.51
CA HIS A 130 0.08 3.04 12.90
C HIS A 130 -0.40 3.89 11.70
N PRO A 131 0.14 5.12 11.54
CA PRO A 131 -0.22 6.02 10.43
C PRO A 131 0.48 5.65 9.12
N LEU A 132 0.57 4.35 8.82
CA LEU A 132 1.33 3.80 7.68
C LEU A 132 0.40 3.40 6.54
N GLU A 133 0.96 3.35 5.33
CA GLU A 133 0.21 3.00 4.13
C GLU A 133 0.60 1.61 3.61
N VAL A 134 -0.43 0.84 3.23
CA VAL A 134 -0.29 -0.45 2.54
C VAL A 134 -0.97 -0.35 1.19
N TRP A 135 -0.23 -0.50 0.09
CA TRP A 135 -0.77 -0.48 -1.27
C TRP A 135 -0.80 -1.88 -1.87
N ILE A 136 -1.71 -2.11 -2.81
CA ILE A 136 -1.76 -3.33 -3.61
C ILE A 136 -1.22 -2.97 -5.00
N ASP A 137 0.03 -3.34 -5.27
CA ASP A 137 0.75 -2.95 -6.49
C ASP A 137 1.48 -4.15 -7.13
N PRO A 138 0.80 -4.91 -8.00
CA PRO A 138 1.45 -6.00 -8.73
C PRO A 138 2.49 -5.54 -9.75
N ILE A 139 2.48 -4.26 -10.16
CA ILE A 139 3.43 -3.73 -11.15
C ILE A 139 4.79 -3.55 -10.48
N LYS A 140 4.85 -2.91 -9.30
CA LYS A 140 6.12 -2.77 -8.54
C LYS A 140 6.76 -4.11 -8.21
N PHE A 141 5.97 -5.15 -7.89
CA PHE A 141 6.52 -6.50 -7.70
C PHE A 141 7.23 -7.03 -8.96
N ARG A 142 6.70 -6.72 -10.16
CA ARG A 142 7.32 -7.12 -11.42
C ARG A 142 8.54 -6.27 -11.76
N GLU A 143 8.45 -4.94 -11.58
CA GLU A 143 9.55 -4.01 -11.83
C GLU A 143 10.79 -4.38 -11.02
N TYR A 144 10.62 -4.69 -9.73
CA TYR A 144 11.72 -5.10 -8.87
C TYR A 144 12.04 -6.60 -8.94
N GLY A 145 11.29 -7.40 -9.71
CA GLY A 145 11.52 -8.84 -9.84
C GLY A 145 11.35 -9.62 -8.53
N VAL A 146 10.43 -9.19 -7.66
CA VAL A 146 10.23 -9.75 -6.32
C VAL A 146 9.59 -11.15 -6.40
N LYS A 147 10.35 -12.17 -6.00
CA LYS A 147 9.90 -13.58 -5.99
C LYS A 147 9.58 -14.13 -4.60
N VAL A 148 10.25 -13.60 -3.59
CA VAL A 148 10.10 -13.96 -2.17
C VAL A 148 9.81 -12.68 -1.38
N VAL A 149 9.32 -12.79 -0.16
CA VAL A 149 9.11 -11.66 0.77
C VAL A 149 9.45 -12.12 2.19
N PRO A 150 9.86 -11.23 3.12
CA PRO A 150 9.97 -9.78 2.96
C PRO A 150 11.10 -9.37 2.01
N CYS A 151 10.86 -8.28 1.27
CA CYS A 151 11.92 -7.59 0.55
C CYS A 151 11.81 -6.08 0.75
N VAL A 152 12.93 -5.39 0.61
CA VAL A 152 13.02 -3.94 0.69
C VAL A 152 13.76 -3.41 -0.52
N ALA A 153 13.24 -2.32 -1.07
CA ALA A 153 13.92 -1.50 -2.07
C ALA A 153 13.83 -0.02 -1.67
N VAL A 154 14.70 0.80 -2.24
CA VAL A 154 14.74 2.24 -2.00
C VAL A 154 14.62 2.96 -3.34
N GLU A 155 13.66 3.87 -3.44
CA GLU A 155 13.47 4.71 -4.61
C GLU A 155 14.74 5.48 -4.97
N GLY A 156 15.11 5.47 -6.26
CA GLY A 156 16.32 6.12 -6.74
C GLY A 156 17.63 5.37 -6.44
N LYS A 157 17.56 4.19 -5.80
CA LYS A 157 18.72 3.31 -5.64
C LYS A 157 18.51 2.00 -6.39
N GLU A 158 19.54 1.56 -7.09
CA GLU A 158 19.56 0.21 -7.65
C GLU A 158 19.81 -0.81 -6.53
N GLY A 159 18.87 -1.74 -6.36
CA GLY A 159 19.02 -2.82 -5.41
C GLY A 159 17.70 -3.30 -4.82
N LEU A 160 17.68 -4.60 -4.52
CA LEU A 160 16.61 -5.26 -3.80
C LEU A 160 17.25 -6.16 -2.74
N SER A 161 16.83 -6.02 -1.49
CA SER A 161 17.24 -6.93 -0.42
C SER A 161 16.06 -7.79 0.00
N CYS A 162 16.23 -9.11 -0.08
CA CYS A 162 15.18 -10.10 0.22
C CYS A 162 15.67 -11.15 1.21
N GLY A 163 14.75 -11.71 1.99
CA GLY A 163 14.99 -12.84 2.90
C GLY A 163 14.46 -12.55 4.30
N ASP A 164 14.57 -13.55 5.18
CA ASP A 164 14.02 -13.53 6.55
C ASP A 164 14.87 -12.69 7.52
N TRP A 165 15.24 -11.50 7.09
CA TRP A 165 16.04 -10.55 7.88
C TRP A 165 15.13 -9.55 8.58
N ASN A 166 15.71 -8.77 9.49
CA ASN A 166 15.03 -7.57 9.99
C ASN A 166 15.21 -6.39 9.02
N ILE A 167 14.33 -5.40 9.12
CA ILE A 167 14.35 -4.20 8.29
C ILE A 167 15.69 -3.44 8.35
N VAL A 168 16.34 -3.40 9.52
CA VAL A 168 17.64 -2.74 9.72
C VAL A 168 18.71 -3.32 8.80
N TYR A 169 18.75 -4.65 8.68
CA TYR A 169 19.70 -5.33 7.83
C TYR A 169 19.47 -5.04 6.35
N HIS A 170 18.21 -5.05 5.91
CA HIS A 170 17.88 -4.67 4.53
C HIS A 170 18.31 -3.25 4.20
N LEU A 171 17.99 -2.30 5.07
CA LEU A 171 18.36 -0.89 4.91
C LEU A 171 19.87 -0.69 4.89
N ARG A 172 20.61 -1.35 5.79
CA ARG A 172 22.08 -1.31 5.80
C ARG A 172 22.67 -1.85 4.49
N ARG A 173 22.13 -2.96 3.96
CA ARG A 173 22.57 -3.54 2.68
C ARG A 173 22.31 -2.62 1.49
N LEU A 174 21.27 -1.79 1.57
CA LEU A 174 20.90 -0.79 0.56
C LEU A 174 21.58 0.59 0.81
N GLY A 175 22.49 0.66 1.80
CA GLY A 175 23.23 1.87 2.16
C GLY A 175 22.33 3.03 2.61
N TRP A 176 21.25 2.74 3.34
CA TRP A 176 20.27 3.71 3.86
C TRP A 176 20.71 4.40 5.16
#